data_AF-G7MUM1-F1
#
_entry.id   AF-G7MUM1-F1
#
_cell.length_a   1.000
_cell.length_b   1.000
_cell.length_c   1.000
_cell.angle_alpha   90.00
_cell.angle_beta   90.00
_cell.angle_gamma   90.00
#
_symmetry.space_group_name_H-M   'P 1'
#
loop_
_entity.id
_entity.type
_entity.pdbx_description
1 polymer ?
#
loop_
_entity_poly.entity_id
_entity_poly.type
_entity_poly.pdbx_seq_one_letter_code
_entity_poly.pdbx_strand_id
1 'polypeptide(L)'
;VAEELLLAEERMLAALAYLQCAVGCAVLARNRETNLAYGRHASPSFRVRVPARAAWVVQELPSLALPLYQYASESAPRLRSAPNCILLAMFLVHYGHRCLIYPFLMRGGKPMPLLACTMAIIFCTFNGYLQSRYLSHWAVYADDWVTDPRFLIGFGLWLAGMLINIHSDHILRNLRKPGDTGYKIPRGGLFEYVTAANYFGEIMEWCGYALASWSVQGAAFAFFTFCFLSGRAKEHHRWYLQKFEEYPKFRKILIPFLF
;
A
#
# COMPACT_ATOMS: atom_id res chain seq x y z
N VAL A 1 30.55 13.54 -17.22
CA VAL A 1 29.62 14.39 -16.44
C VAL A 1 28.16 14.00 -16.61
N ALA A 2 27.48 14.24 -17.74
CA ALA A 2 26.04 13.96 -17.87
C ALA A 2 25.69 12.45 -17.78
N GLU A 3 26.45 11.61 -18.46
CA GLU A 3 26.28 10.14 -18.43
C GLU A 3 26.63 9.53 -17.06
N GLU A 4 27.63 10.09 -16.37
CA GLU A 4 28.00 9.68 -15.00
C GLU A 4 26.92 10.07 -13.99
N LEU A 5 26.30 11.25 -14.12
CA LEU A 5 25.19 11.68 -13.27
C LEU A 5 23.95 10.79 -13.48
N LEU A 6 23.69 10.42 -14.73
CA LEU A 6 22.64 9.49 -15.11
C LEU A 6 22.87 8.11 -14.46
N LEU A 7 24.06 7.53 -14.63
CA LEU A 7 24.39 6.24 -14.01
C LEU A 7 24.36 6.29 -12.47
N ALA A 8 24.74 7.43 -11.88
CA ALA A 8 24.66 7.63 -10.44
C ALA A 8 23.20 7.63 -9.94
N GLU A 9 22.28 8.23 -10.69
CA GLU A 9 20.85 8.24 -10.34
C GLU A 9 20.25 6.83 -10.41
N GLU A 10 20.53 6.05 -11.45
CA GLU A 10 20.05 4.67 -11.57
C GLU A 10 20.52 3.81 -10.37
N ARG A 11 21.81 3.91 -10.02
CA ARG A 11 22.39 3.22 -8.86
C ARG A 11 21.75 3.69 -7.54
N MET A 12 21.47 4.98 -7.42
CA MET A 12 20.76 5.54 -6.27
C MET A 12 19.36 4.91 -6.16
N LEU A 13 18.58 4.86 -7.24
CA LEU A 13 17.24 4.26 -7.23
C LEU A 13 17.29 2.77 -6.84
N ALA A 14 18.29 2.02 -7.32
CA ALA A 14 18.49 0.64 -6.89
C ALA A 14 18.82 0.55 -5.39
N ALA A 15 19.73 1.38 -4.89
CA ALA A 15 20.07 1.45 -3.46
C ALA A 15 18.87 1.80 -2.59
N LEU A 16 18.01 2.72 -3.05
CA LEU A 16 16.76 3.07 -2.38
C LEU A 16 15.80 1.87 -2.34
N ALA A 17 15.65 1.10 -3.42
CA ALA A 17 14.84 -0.11 -3.41
C ALA A 17 15.35 -1.15 -2.38
N TYR A 18 16.67 -1.36 -2.31
CA TYR A 18 17.25 -2.25 -1.29
C TYR A 18 17.07 -1.71 0.14
N LEU A 19 17.19 -0.40 0.34
CA LEU A 19 16.88 0.24 1.61
C LEU A 19 15.42 0.01 2.00
N GLN A 20 14.48 0.12 1.05
CA GLN A 20 13.06 -0.16 1.30
C GLN A 20 12.84 -1.61 1.77
N CYS A 21 13.53 -2.58 1.16
CA CYS A 21 13.52 -3.97 1.61
C CYS A 21 14.09 -4.11 3.05
N ALA A 22 15.22 -3.47 3.34
CA ALA A 22 15.84 -3.50 4.67
C ALA A 22 14.91 -2.90 5.74
N VAL A 23 14.25 -1.78 5.44
CA VAL A 23 13.23 -1.18 6.31
C VAL A 23 12.05 -2.14 6.48
N GLY A 24 11.61 -2.83 5.42
CA GLY A 24 10.58 -3.87 5.50
C GLY A 24 10.94 -4.98 6.48
N CYS A 25 12.17 -5.51 6.41
CA CYS A 25 12.68 -6.51 7.36
C CYS A 25 12.69 -5.97 8.81
N ALA A 26 13.16 -4.74 9.01
CA ALA A 26 13.19 -4.11 10.32
C ALA A 26 11.78 -3.91 10.91
N VAL A 27 10.82 -3.51 10.08
CA VAL A 27 9.41 -3.41 10.45
C VAL A 27 8.85 -4.78 10.83
N LEU A 28 9.12 -5.82 10.04
CA LEU A 28 8.64 -7.18 10.33
C LEU A 28 9.21 -7.72 11.65
N ALA A 29 10.49 -7.44 11.93
CA ALA A 29 11.14 -7.79 13.19
C ALA A 29 10.50 -7.04 14.36
N ARG A 30 10.36 -5.70 14.27
CA ARG A 30 9.74 -4.86 15.30
C ARG A 30 8.29 -5.23 15.56
N ASN A 31 7.53 -5.61 14.54
CA ASN A 31 6.14 -6.05 14.67
C ASN A 31 5.97 -7.33 15.50
N ARG A 32 7.05 -8.05 15.82
CA ARG A 32 7.02 -9.13 16.82
C ARG A 32 6.88 -8.59 18.25
N GLU A 33 7.27 -7.34 18.48
CA GLU A 33 7.42 -6.73 19.81
C GLU A 33 6.40 -5.62 20.05
N THR A 34 6.22 -4.65 19.13
CA THR A 34 5.23 -3.55 19.22
C THR A 34 4.97 -2.86 17.86
N ASN A 35 3.71 -2.78 17.36
CA ASN A 35 3.39 -1.96 16.18
C ASN A 35 3.21 -0.47 16.47
N LEU A 36 3.29 0.34 15.41
CA LEU A 36 2.87 1.74 15.38
C LEU A 36 1.38 1.88 15.76
N ALA A 37 1.16 2.51 16.90
CA ALA A 37 -0.12 2.59 17.59
C ALA A 37 -1.11 3.57 16.92
N TYR A 38 -1.83 3.15 15.87
CA TYR A 38 -2.95 3.92 15.31
C TYR A 38 -4.19 3.08 15.01
N GLY A 39 -5.34 3.72 14.85
CA GLY A 39 -6.63 3.03 14.68
C GLY A 39 -7.04 2.28 15.96
N ARG A 40 -7.29 0.97 15.87
CA ARG A 40 -7.68 0.15 17.03
C ARG A 40 -6.57 -0.03 18.07
N HIS A 41 -5.32 0.15 17.65
CA HIS A 41 -4.13 0.03 18.49
C HIS A 41 -3.61 1.39 18.99
N ALA A 42 -4.38 2.47 18.82
CA ALA A 42 -3.96 3.80 19.25
C ALA A 42 -3.71 3.85 20.78
N SER A 43 -2.48 4.15 21.17
CA SER A 43 -2.06 4.29 22.56
C SER A 43 -2.39 5.68 23.11
N PRO A 44 -2.80 5.81 24.38
CA PRO A 44 -2.91 7.09 25.07
C PRO A 44 -1.60 7.90 25.11
N SER A 45 -0.45 7.23 25.01
CA SER A 45 0.88 7.87 25.14
C SER A 45 1.20 8.87 24.02
N PHE A 46 0.56 8.77 22.85
CA PHE A 46 0.71 9.74 21.76
C PHE A 46 -0.24 10.91 21.95
N ARG A 47 0.31 12.01 22.49
CA ARG A 47 -0.43 13.22 22.86
C ARG A 47 -0.85 14.08 21.66
N VAL A 48 -0.03 14.16 20.62
CA VAL A 48 -0.34 14.97 19.43
C VAL A 48 -1.00 14.12 18.36
N ARG A 49 -2.22 14.51 17.97
CA ARG A 49 -3.07 13.77 17.02
C ARG A 49 -3.67 14.71 15.99
N VAL A 50 -3.88 14.16 14.80
CA VAL A 50 -4.47 14.86 13.66
C VAL A 50 -5.82 14.22 13.27
N PRO A 51 -6.75 14.99 12.70
CA PRO A 51 -8.01 14.45 12.19
C PRO A 51 -7.75 13.34 11.17
N ALA A 52 -8.36 12.17 11.36
CA ALA A 52 -8.03 10.97 10.58
C ALA A 52 -8.18 11.20 9.06
N ARG A 53 -9.26 11.86 8.61
CA ARG A 53 -9.47 12.14 7.18
C ARG A 53 -8.37 13.00 6.58
N ALA A 54 -8.01 14.09 7.25
CA ALA A 54 -6.94 14.98 6.80
C ALA A 54 -5.59 14.25 6.78
N ALA A 55 -5.31 13.43 7.81
CA ALA A 55 -4.10 12.62 7.88
C ALA A 55 -3.97 11.67 6.68
N TRP A 56 -5.05 10.96 6.34
CA TRP A 56 -5.07 10.06 5.18
C TRP A 56 -4.90 10.80 3.85
N VAL A 57 -5.51 11.97 3.65
CA VAL A 57 -5.27 12.76 2.42
C VAL A 57 -3.81 13.20 2.35
N VAL A 58 -3.29 13.82 3.41
CA VAL A 58 -1.94 14.41 3.41
C VAL A 58 -0.86 13.34 3.32
N GLN A 59 -1.02 12.20 3.99
CA GLN A 59 0.00 11.16 3.98
C GLN A 59 0.15 10.46 2.62
N GLU A 60 -0.94 10.31 1.87
CA GLU A 60 -0.96 9.57 0.60
C GLU A 60 -0.65 10.50 -0.60
N LEU A 61 -0.90 11.80 -0.44
CA LEU A 61 -0.75 12.81 -1.50
C LEU A 61 0.61 12.77 -2.22
N PRO A 62 1.77 12.59 -1.56
CA PRO A 62 3.05 12.54 -2.27
C PRO A 62 3.14 11.41 -3.29
N SER A 63 2.56 10.24 -3.01
CA SER A 63 2.50 9.11 -3.96
C SER A 63 1.47 9.31 -5.07
N LEU A 64 0.65 10.36 -5.04
CA LEU A 64 -0.18 10.79 -6.16
C LEU A 64 0.48 11.95 -6.93
N ALA A 65 0.96 12.96 -6.20
CA ALA A 65 1.47 14.21 -6.76
C ALA A 65 2.81 14.04 -7.49
N LEU A 66 3.74 13.26 -6.94
CA LEU A 66 5.05 13.06 -7.59
C LEU A 66 4.95 12.29 -8.91
N PRO A 67 4.19 11.19 -9.03
CA PRO A 67 3.99 10.54 -10.33
C PRO A 67 3.26 11.42 -11.36
N LEU A 68 2.28 12.23 -10.93
CA LEU A 68 1.63 13.21 -11.81
C LEU A 68 2.60 14.28 -12.29
N TYR A 69 3.47 14.77 -11.40
CA TYR A 69 4.52 15.71 -11.76
C TYR A 69 5.50 15.10 -12.77
N GLN A 70 5.94 13.85 -12.57
CA GLN A 70 6.80 13.16 -13.56
C GLN A 70 6.11 13.03 -14.91
N TYR A 71 4.82 12.68 -14.93
CA TYR A 71 4.03 12.59 -16.17
C TYR A 71 3.89 13.93 -16.89
N ALA A 72 3.68 15.02 -16.15
CA ALA A 72 3.56 16.37 -16.71
C ALA A 72 4.90 17.00 -17.10
N SER A 73 6.02 16.48 -16.60
CA SER A 73 7.35 17.01 -16.92
C SER A 73 7.73 16.69 -18.37
N GLU A 74 8.29 17.67 -19.08
CA GLU A 74 8.76 17.50 -20.47
C GLU A 74 9.88 16.45 -20.60
N SER A 75 10.50 16.07 -19.48
CA SER A 75 11.70 15.25 -19.41
C SER A 75 11.43 13.79 -19.02
N ALA A 76 10.30 13.19 -19.37
CA ALA A 76 10.00 11.79 -19.05
C ALA A 76 10.07 10.85 -20.29
N PRO A 77 11.28 10.53 -20.81
CA PRO A 77 11.43 9.86 -22.10
C PRO A 77 10.79 8.48 -22.16
N ARG A 78 10.77 7.74 -21.03
CA ARG A 78 10.24 6.37 -21.01
C ARG A 78 8.72 6.33 -20.96
N LEU A 79 8.04 7.39 -20.52
CA LEU A 79 6.57 7.42 -20.47
C LEU A 79 5.91 7.49 -21.86
N ARG A 80 6.71 7.66 -22.92
CA ARG A 80 6.25 7.51 -24.31
C ARG A 80 5.95 6.05 -24.67
N SER A 81 6.53 5.10 -23.93
CA SER A 81 6.29 3.67 -24.11
C SER A 81 5.03 3.23 -23.37
N ALA A 82 4.19 2.44 -24.04
CA ALA A 82 2.90 2.00 -23.49
C ALA A 82 3.03 1.22 -22.16
N PRO A 83 3.96 0.24 -22.00
CA PRO A 83 4.23 -0.41 -20.72
C PRO A 83 4.45 0.56 -19.56
N ASN A 84 5.35 1.54 -19.72
CA ASN A 84 5.67 2.51 -18.67
C ASN A 84 4.45 3.37 -18.31
N CYS A 85 3.72 3.83 -19.32
CA CYS A 85 2.52 4.66 -19.11
C CYS A 85 1.42 3.87 -18.38
N ILE A 86 1.17 2.62 -18.76
CA ILE A 86 0.17 1.78 -18.10
C ILE A 86 0.58 1.46 -16.65
N LEU A 87 1.85 1.12 -16.40
CA LEU A 87 2.34 0.88 -15.04
C LEU A 87 2.25 2.14 -14.17
N LEU A 88 2.56 3.32 -14.71
CA LEU A 88 2.36 4.58 -13.98
C LEU A 88 0.87 4.81 -13.70
N ALA A 89 0.00 4.53 -14.67
CA ALA A 89 -1.45 4.63 -14.51
C ALA A 89 -2.00 3.68 -13.45
N MET A 90 -1.54 2.43 -13.38
CA MET A 90 -1.90 1.49 -12.30
C MET A 90 -1.59 2.08 -10.92
N PHE A 91 -0.38 2.64 -10.76
CA PHE A 91 0.03 3.30 -9.51
C PHE A 91 -0.84 4.53 -9.20
N LEU A 92 -1.10 5.37 -10.19
CA LEU A 92 -1.94 6.57 -10.07
C LEU A 92 -3.41 6.24 -9.75
N VAL A 93 -3.97 5.17 -10.33
CA VAL A 93 -5.33 4.72 -10.06
C VAL A 93 -5.48 4.27 -8.61
N HIS A 94 -4.51 3.50 -8.10
CA HIS A 94 -4.47 3.14 -6.68
C HIS A 94 -4.44 4.38 -5.78
N TYR A 95 -3.45 5.26 -5.97
CA TYR A 95 -3.26 6.42 -5.09
C TYR A 95 -4.33 7.50 -5.30
N GLY A 96 -4.94 7.60 -6.48
CA GLY A 96 -6.11 8.42 -6.73
C GLY A 96 -7.29 7.95 -5.86
N HIS A 97 -7.55 6.64 -5.82
CA HIS A 97 -8.53 6.09 -4.90
C HIS A 97 -8.13 6.30 -3.43
N ARG A 98 -6.91 5.93 -3.04
CA ARG A 98 -6.45 5.96 -1.64
C ARG A 98 -6.35 7.38 -1.06
N CYS A 99 -5.97 8.37 -1.87
CA CYS A 99 -5.83 9.77 -1.45
C CYS A 99 -7.13 10.57 -1.61
N LEU A 100 -7.89 10.39 -2.70
CA LEU A 100 -8.99 11.29 -3.05
C LEU A 100 -10.39 10.69 -2.86
N ILE A 101 -10.51 9.37 -2.73
CA ILE A 101 -11.81 8.69 -2.59
C ILE A 101 -11.96 8.08 -1.19
N TYR A 102 -11.03 7.21 -0.81
CA TYR A 102 -11.07 6.48 0.46
C TYR A 102 -11.27 7.38 1.69
N PRO A 103 -10.52 8.48 1.88
CA PRO A 103 -10.61 9.29 3.10
C PRO A 103 -11.97 9.98 3.26
N PHE A 104 -12.59 10.35 2.14
CA PHE A 104 -13.91 11.00 2.12
C PHE A 104 -15.04 10.01 2.37
N LEU A 105 -14.82 8.72 2.09
CA LEU A 105 -15.77 7.64 2.39
C LEU A 105 -15.60 7.06 3.81
N MET A 106 -14.58 7.46 4.56
CA MET A 106 -14.36 6.97 5.92
C MET A 106 -15.49 7.40 6.87
N ARG A 107 -16.02 6.42 7.62
CA ARG A 107 -17.03 6.62 8.67
C ARG A 107 -16.43 6.44 10.05
N GLY A 108 -16.42 7.52 10.83
CA GLY A 108 -15.74 7.58 12.12
C GLY A 108 -14.22 7.39 11.99
N GLY A 109 -13.58 6.98 13.09
CA GLY A 109 -12.14 6.77 13.15
C GLY A 109 -11.50 7.58 14.27
N LYS A 110 -10.62 6.93 15.05
CA LYS A 110 -9.85 7.63 16.08
C LYS A 110 -8.86 8.58 15.38
N PRO A 111 -8.61 9.78 15.94
CA PRO A 111 -7.55 10.66 15.46
C PRO A 111 -6.22 9.90 15.32
N MET A 112 -5.49 10.19 14.25
CA MET A 112 -4.22 9.51 13.96
C MET A 112 -3.09 10.20 14.75
N PRO A 113 -2.17 9.46 15.38
CA PRO A 113 -0.97 10.06 15.95
C PRO A 113 -0.16 10.81 14.89
N LEU A 114 0.32 12.01 15.21
CA LEU A 114 1.11 12.82 14.27
C LEU A 114 2.34 12.07 13.77
N LEU A 115 3.05 11.35 14.65
CA LEU A 115 4.22 10.54 14.28
C LEU A 115 3.90 9.51 13.18
N ALA A 116 2.76 8.82 13.29
CA ALA A 116 2.36 7.83 12.28
C ALA A 116 2.07 8.50 10.93
N CYS A 117 1.39 9.65 10.95
CA CYS A 117 1.12 10.46 9.76
C CYS A 117 2.43 10.94 9.12
N THR A 118 3.39 11.46 9.91
CA THR A 118 4.69 11.92 9.41
C THR A 118 5.50 10.79 8.78
N MET A 119 5.54 9.61 9.42
CA MET A 119 6.22 8.44 8.86
C MET A 119 5.59 7.99 7.53
N ALA A 120 4.26 8.05 7.43
CA ALA A 120 3.55 7.74 6.19
C ALA A 120 3.82 8.77 5.08
N ILE A 121 3.89 10.08 5.39
CA ILE A 121 4.29 11.13 4.43
C ILE A 121 5.71 10.87 3.91
N ILE A 122 6.66 10.55 4.79
CA ILE A 122 8.05 10.26 4.41
C ILE A 122 8.07 9.04 3.49
N PHE A 123 7.36 7.97 3.86
CA PHE A 123 7.28 6.76 3.05
C PHE A 123 6.64 7.02 1.68
N CYS A 124 5.51 7.73 1.61
CA CYS A 124 4.82 7.99 0.36
C CYS A 124 5.59 8.96 -0.55
N THR A 125 6.34 9.90 0.04
CA THR A 125 7.27 10.75 -0.72
C THR A 125 8.38 9.90 -1.34
N PHE A 126 9.03 9.08 -0.50
CA PHE A 126 10.11 8.20 -0.92
C PHE A 126 9.66 7.18 -1.99
N ASN A 127 8.59 6.45 -1.72
CA ASN A 127 8.08 5.41 -2.61
C ASN A 127 7.48 6.01 -3.89
N GLY A 128 6.71 7.09 -3.76
CA GLY A 128 6.16 7.81 -4.90
C GLY A 128 7.26 8.29 -5.85
N TYR A 129 8.34 8.87 -5.32
CA TYR A 129 9.52 9.23 -6.12
C TYR A 129 10.20 8.00 -6.73
N LEU A 130 10.51 6.97 -5.94
CA LEU A 130 11.20 5.77 -6.40
C LEU A 130 10.49 5.09 -7.58
N GLN A 131 9.18 4.85 -7.45
CA GLN A 131 8.39 4.18 -8.47
C GLN A 131 8.24 5.04 -9.73
N SER A 132 7.84 6.31 -9.55
CA SER A 132 7.59 7.20 -10.69
C SER A 132 8.86 7.54 -11.45
N ARG A 133 9.96 7.87 -10.75
CA ARG A 133 11.24 8.24 -11.37
C ARG A 133 11.86 7.08 -12.14
N TYR A 134 11.81 5.87 -11.57
CA TYR A 134 12.29 4.68 -12.27
C TYR A 134 11.49 4.44 -13.56
N LEU A 135 10.16 4.47 -13.48
CA LEU A 135 9.30 4.26 -14.65
C LEU A 135 9.44 5.36 -15.71
N SER A 136 9.68 6.61 -15.33
CA SER A 136 9.72 7.72 -16.27
C SER A 136 11.07 7.91 -16.98
N HIS A 137 12.18 7.43 -16.40
CA HIS A 137 13.54 7.63 -16.96
C HIS A 137 14.29 6.34 -17.27
N TRP A 138 14.08 5.27 -16.51
CA TRP A 138 15.02 4.14 -16.46
C TRP A 138 14.44 2.82 -16.94
N ALA A 139 13.16 2.55 -16.66
CA ALA A 139 12.54 1.28 -17.03
C ALA A 139 12.44 1.14 -18.56
N VAL A 140 13.07 0.08 -19.08
CA VAL A 140 13.04 -0.30 -20.49
C VAL A 140 12.28 -1.61 -20.62
N TYR A 141 11.25 -1.61 -21.46
CA TYR A 141 10.45 -2.79 -21.77
C TYR A 141 10.54 -3.10 -23.26
N ALA A 142 10.35 -4.36 -23.63
CA ALA A 142 10.18 -4.76 -25.02
C ALA A 142 8.87 -4.18 -25.58
N ASP A 143 8.79 -4.01 -26.90
CA ASP A 143 7.62 -3.42 -27.56
C ASP A 143 6.34 -4.26 -27.35
N ASP A 144 6.49 -5.57 -27.21
CA ASP A 144 5.42 -6.54 -26.97
C ASP A 144 5.13 -6.79 -25.48
N TRP A 145 5.77 -6.06 -24.56
CA TRP A 145 5.70 -6.32 -23.12
C TRP A 145 4.28 -6.30 -22.56
N VAL A 146 3.38 -5.47 -23.10
CA VAL A 146 1.97 -5.44 -22.66
C VAL A 146 1.20 -6.73 -22.95
N THR A 147 1.73 -7.56 -23.84
CA THR A 147 1.21 -8.90 -24.17
C THR A 147 2.00 -10.03 -23.53
N ASP A 148 3.12 -9.72 -22.85
CA ASP A 148 3.92 -10.70 -22.15
C ASP A 148 3.10 -11.33 -21.00
N PRO A 149 3.18 -12.66 -20.80
CA PRO A 149 2.46 -13.34 -19.71
C PRO A 149 2.70 -12.73 -18.33
N ARG A 150 3.91 -12.24 -18.03
CA ARG A 150 4.23 -11.57 -16.75
C ARG A 150 3.40 -10.30 -16.60
N PHE A 151 3.31 -9.49 -17.65
CA PHE A 151 2.50 -8.28 -17.64
C PHE A 151 1.02 -8.59 -17.48
N LEU A 152 0.48 -9.53 -18.26
CA LEU A 152 -0.94 -9.88 -18.22
C LEU A 152 -1.37 -10.48 -16.88
N ILE A 153 -0.58 -11.43 -16.35
CA ILE A 153 -0.83 -12.02 -15.03
C ILE A 153 -0.67 -10.96 -13.94
N GLY A 154 0.38 -10.13 -14.02
CA GLY A 154 0.64 -9.07 -13.07
C GLY A 154 -0.48 -8.02 -13.04
N PHE A 155 -0.98 -7.59 -14.20
CA PHE A 155 -2.12 -6.69 -14.31
C PHE A 155 -3.40 -7.31 -13.74
N GLY A 156 -3.66 -8.59 -14.05
CA GLY A 156 -4.80 -9.33 -13.51
C GLY A 156 -4.77 -9.42 -11.98
N LEU A 157 -3.61 -9.75 -11.41
CA LEU A 157 -3.40 -9.78 -9.95
C LEU A 157 -3.53 -8.39 -9.33
N TRP A 158 -2.99 -7.36 -9.99
CA TRP A 158 -3.11 -5.98 -9.54
C TRP A 158 -4.59 -5.56 -9.43
N LEU A 159 -5.36 -5.77 -10.50
CA LEU A 159 -6.76 -5.40 -10.55
C LEU A 159 -7.59 -6.20 -9.54
N ALA A 160 -7.39 -7.52 -9.46
CA ALA A 160 -8.09 -8.36 -8.50
C ALA A 160 -7.78 -7.94 -7.05
N GLY A 161 -6.51 -7.66 -6.74
CA GLY A 161 -6.07 -7.17 -5.44
C GLY A 161 -6.72 -5.84 -5.06
N MET A 162 -6.73 -4.87 -5.98
CA MET A 162 -7.37 -3.57 -5.79
C MET A 162 -8.88 -3.71 -5.52
N LEU A 163 -9.58 -4.54 -6.30
CA LEU A 163 -11.01 -4.80 -6.12
C LEU A 163 -11.30 -5.44 -4.76
N ILE A 164 -10.50 -6.42 -4.32
CA ILE A 164 -10.60 -7.03 -2.99
C ILE A 164 -10.37 -5.98 -1.90
N ASN A 165 -9.36 -5.12 -2.04
CA ASN A 165 -9.05 -4.07 -1.09
C ASN A 165 -10.23 -3.10 -0.93
N ILE A 166 -10.74 -2.56 -2.04
CA ILE A 166 -11.86 -1.60 -2.06
C ILE A 166 -13.14 -2.22 -1.51
N HIS A 167 -13.45 -3.46 -1.91
CA HIS A 167 -14.61 -4.19 -1.41
C HIS A 167 -14.51 -4.44 0.10
N SER A 168 -13.34 -4.84 0.59
CA SER A 168 -13.12 -5.09 2.01
C SER A 168 -13.18 -3.81 2.83
N ASP A 169 -12.59 -2.71 2.35
CA ASP A 169 -12.72 -1.38 2.97
C ASP A 169 -14.18 -0.90 2.94
N HIS A 170 -14.94 -1.26 1.91
CA HIS A 170 -16.38 -1.04 1.85
C HIS A 170 -17.15 -1.74 2.97
N ILE A 171 -16.86 -3.03 3.22
CA ILE A 171 -17.46 -3.75 4.34
C ILE A 171 -17.09 -3.08 5.66
N LEU A 172 -15.80 -2.78 5.87
CA LEU A 172 -15.31 -2.20 7.13
C LEU A 172 -15.94 -0.84 7.45
N ARG A 173 -16.07 0.07 6.47
CA ARG A 173 -16.69 1.38 6.71
C ARG A 173 -18.18 1.28 7.00
N ASN A 174 -18.88 0.28 6.46
CA ASN A 174 -20.30 0.07 6.70
C ASN A 174 -20.61 -0.67 8.02
N LEU A 175 -19.61 -1.19 8.73
CA LEU A 175 -19.80 -1.70 10.10
C LEU A 175 -20.24 -0.59 11.06
N ARG A 176 -19.85 0.66 10.79
CA ARG A 176 -20.19 1.82 11.62
C ARG A 176 -21.34 2.60 11.01
N LYS A 177 -22.40 2.78 11.79
CA LYS A 177 -23.42 3.80 11.52
C LYS A 177 -22.91 5.17 12.01
N PRO A 178 -23.41 6.31 11.48
CA PRO A 178 -23.08 7.62 12.04
C PRO A 178 -23.35 7.65 13.56
N GLY A 179 -22.35 8.05 14.36
CA GLY A 179 -22.40 8.04 15.82
C GLY A 179 -21.92 6.75 16.50
N ASP A 180 -21.74 5.65 15.77
CA ASP A 180 -21.26 4.37 16.32
C ASP A 180 -19.73 4.40 16.53
N THR A 181 -19.31 4.14 17.77
CA THR A 181 -17.89 4.08 18.18
C THR A 181 -17.40 2.66 18.43
N GLY A 182 -18.31 1.68 18.45
CA GLY A 182 -18.01 0.28 18.70
C GLY A 182 -17.25 -0.39 17.55
N TYR A 183 -16.54 -1.47 17.87
CA TYR A 183 -16.00 -2.39 16.88
C TYR A 183 -16.96 -3.55 16.68
N LYS A 184 -17.00 -4.10 15.46
CA LYS A 184 -17.80 -5.27 15.10
C LYS A 184 -16.96 -6.26 14.31
N ILE A 185 -17.43 -7.51 14.27
CA ILE A 185 -16.83 -8.57 13.46
C ILE A 185 -17.23 -8.34 11.99
N PRO A 186 -16.28 -8.14 11.06
CA PRO A 186 -16.61 -8.01 9.64
C PRO A 186 -17.13 -9.34 9.08
N ARG A 187 -18.22 -9.29 8.30
CA ARG A 187 -18.81 -10.42 7.58
C ARG A 187 -18.95 -10.08 6.09
N GLY A 188 -19.01 -11.11 5.24
CA GLY A 188 -19.11 -11.00 3.79
C GLY A 188 -17.76 -10.99 3.07
N GLY A 189 -17.78 -11.40 1.80
CA GLY A 189 -16.59 -11.46 0.95
C GLY A 189 -15.46 -12.30 1.56
N LEU A 190 -14.22 -11.84 1.40
CA LEU A 190 -13.05 -12.55 1.94
C LEU A 190 -12.97 -12.53 3.46
N PHE A 191 -13.73 -11.68 4.16
CA PHE A 191 -13.73 -11.70 5.63
C PHE A 191 -14.26 -13.01 6.19
N GLU A 192 -15.02 -13.81 5.43
CA GLU A 192 -15.42 -15.14 5.86
C GLU A 192 -14.23 -16.10 6.04
N TYR A 193 -13.12 -15.86 5.35
CA TYR A 193 -11.93 -16.73 5.39
C TYR A 193 -10.77 -16.11 6.18
N VAL A 194 -10.60 -14.79 6.11
CA VAL A 194 -9.43 -14.10 6.67
C VAL A 194 -9.81 -12.87 7.48
N THR A 195 -8.94 -12.49 8.41
CA THR A 195 -9.17 -11.37 9.31
C THR A 195 -8.98 -10.03 8.63
N ALA A 196 -7.95 -9.92 7.81
CA ALA A 196 -7.51 -8.68 7.19
C ALA A 196 -7.65 -8.76 5.67
N ALA A 197 -8.88 -8.96 5.19
CA ALA A 197 -9.18 -9.12 3.78
C ALA A 197 -8.72 -7.94 2.91
N ASN A 198 -8.82 -6.71 3.43
CA ASN A 198 -8.31 -5.52 2.74
C ASN A 198 -6.78 -5.56 2.58
N TYR A 199 -6.04 -5.97 3.61
CA TYR A 199 -4.59 -6.11 3.53
C TYR A 199 -4.16 -7.24 2.59
N PHE A 200 -4.92 -8.34 2.52
CA PHE A 200 -4.68 -9.39 1.54
C PHE A 200 -4.81 -8.85 0.11
N GLY A 201 -5.88 -8.10 -0.18
CA GLY A 201 -6.07 -7.46 -1.47
C GLY A 201 -4.92 -6.51 -1.84
N GLU A 202 -4.48 -5.68 -0.90
CA GLU A 202 -3.38 -4.72 -1.13
C GLU A 202 -2.02 -5.42 -1.35
N ILE A 203 -1.74 -6.51 -0.64
CA ILE A 203 -0.54 -7.31 -0.90
C ILE A 203 -0.60 -7.95 -2.28
N MET A 204 -1.74 -8.56 -2.65
CA MET A 204 -1.94 -9.13 -3.98
C MET A 204 -1.78 -8.07 -5.07
N GLU A 205 -2.31 -6.87 -4.83
CA GLU A 205 -2.24 -5.74 -5.74
C GLU A 205 -0.78 -5.38 -6.07
N TRP A 206 0.04 -5.19 -5.03
CA TRP A 206 1.43 -4.81 -5.22
C TRP A 206 2.31 -5.96 -5.70
N CYS A 207 1.99 -7.21 -5.36
CA CYS A 207 2.63 -8.38 -5.99
C CYS A 207 2.35 -8.44 -7.50
N GLY A 208 1.11 -8.15 -7.92
CA GLY A 208 0.74 -8.04 -9.33
C GLY A 208 1.50 -6.92 -10.04
N TYR A 209 1.58 -5.75 -9.39
CA TYR A 209 2.36 -4.62 -9.88
C TYR A 209 3.86 -4.94 -10.02
N ALA A 210 4.45 -5.63 -9.05
CA ALA A 210 5.84 -6.08 -9.12
C ALA A 210 6.08 -7.04 -10.30
N LEU A 211 5.14 -7.97 -10.52
CA LEU A 211 5.21 -8.91 -11.64
C LEU A 211 5.06 -8.20 -12.99
N ALA A 212 4.13 -7.25 -13.11
CA ALA A 212 3.90 -6.51 -14.36
C ALA A 212 5.04 -5.54 -14.69
N SER A 213 5.57 -4.86 -13.68
CA SER A 213 6.71 -3.94 -13.84
C SER A 213 8.03 -4.67 -14.00
N TRP A 214 8.12 -5.92 -13.55
CA TRP A 214 9.33 -6.74 -13.52
C TRP A 214 10.57 -5.97 -13.07
N SER A 215 10.38 -5.12 -12.05
CA SER A 215 11.37 -4.16 -11.57
C SER A 215 11.75 -4.43 -10.12
N VAL A 216 13.00 -4.13 -9.76
CA VAL A 216 13.48 -4.24 -8.37
C VAL A 216 12.70 -3.27 -7.46
N GLN A 217 12.34 -2.10 -7.97
CA GLN A 217 11.58 -1.05 -7.29
C GLN A 217 10.16 -1.54 -6.98
N GLY A 218 9.45 -2.09 -7.97
CA GLY A 218 8.14 -2.72 -7.77
C GLY A 218 8.18 -3.89 -6.80
N ALA A 219 9.19 -4.76 -6.91
CA ALA A 219 9.39 -5.89 -6.00
C ALA A 219 9.69 -5.44 -4.55
N ALA A 220 10.51 -4.41 -4.38
CA ALA A 220 10.82 -3.83 -3.07
C ALA A 220 9.58 -3.26 -2.39
N PHE A 221 8.73 -2.56 -3.16
CA PHE A 221 7.48 -2.02 -2.62
C PHE A 221 6.50 -3.14 -2.25
N ALA A 222 6.34 -4.17 -3.10
CA ALA A 222 5.50 -5.32 -2.78
C ALA A 222 5.98 -6.05 -1.50
N PHE A 223 7.29 -6.25 -1.38
CA PHE A 223 7.90 -6.88 -0.20
C PHE A 223 7.70 -6.04 1.06
N PHE A 224 7.93 -4.72 0.98
CA PHE A 224 7.69 -3.81 2.11
C PHE A 224 6.22 -3.84 2.56
N THR A 225 5.29 -3.76 1.61
CA THR A 225 3.84 -3.85 1.87
C THR A 225 3.51 -5.14 2.59
N PHE A 226 4.03 -6.28 2.13
CA PHE A 226 3.85 -7.57 2.79
C PHE A 226 4.36 -7.54 4.24
N CYS A 227 5.59 -7.08 4.46
CA CYS A 227 6.20 -7.01 5.79
C CYS A 227 5.40 -6.12 6.75
N PHE A 228 4.98 -4.94 6.29
CA PHE A 228 4.22 -3.98 7.10
C PHE A 228 2.80 -4.49 7.41
N LEU A 229 2.06 -4.94 6.39
CA LEU A 229 0.66 -5.33 6.54
C LEU A 229 0.48 -6.70 7.20
N SER A 230 1.40 -7.65 7.00
CA SER A 230 1.32 -8.97 7.66
C SER A 230 1.46 -8.86 9.18
N GLY A 231 2.38 -8.04 9.68
CA GLY A 231 2.51 -7.76 11.12
C GLY A 231 1.24 -7.13 11.69
N ARG A 232 0.68 -6.15 10.98
CA ARG A 232 -0.56 -5.49 11.37
C ARG A 232 -1.78 -6.43 11.35
N ALA A 233 -1.85 -7.31 10.36
CA ALA A 233 -2.90 -8.33 10.24
C ALA A 233 -2.88 -9.29 11.44
N LYS A 234 -1.69 -9.75 11.87
CA LYS A 234 -1.53 -10.62 13.06
C LYS A 234 -2.13 -9.98 14.30
N GLU A 235 -1.88 -8.70 14.50
CA GLU A 235 -2.43 -8.00 15.65
C GLU A 235 -3.93 -7.79 15.55
N HIS A 236 -4.45 -7.51 14.35
CA HIS A 236 -5.90 -7.45 14.16
C HIS A 236 -6.54 -8.80 14.54
N HIS A 237 -5.94 -9.90 14.12
CA HIS A 237 -6.43 -11.24 14.44
C HIS A 237 -6.39 -11.54 15.95
N ARG A 238 -5.24 -11.30 16.60
CA ARG A 238 -5.12 -11.45 18.06
C ARG A 238 -6.13 -10.59 18.81
N TRP A 239 -6.27 -9.33 18.40
CA TRP A 239 -7.21 -8.41 19.02
C TRP A 239 -8.66 -8.86 18.84
N TYR A 240 -9.04 -9.37 17.66
CA TYR A 240 -10.39 -9.88 17.43
C TYR A 240 -10.70 -11.11 18.29
N LEU A 241 -9.76 -12.07 18.40
CA LEU A 241 -9.88 -13.25 19.25
C LEU A 241 -10.04 -12.89 20.74
N GLN A 242 -9.35 -11.85 21.20
CA GLN A 242 -9.44 -11.37 22.59
C GLN A 242 -10.71 -10.54 22.84
N LYS A 243 -11.17 -9.79 21.83
CA LYS A 243 -12.26 -8.83 21.99
C LYS A 243 -13.65 -9.45 21.87
N PHE A 244 -13.82 -10.47 21.03
CA PHE A 244 -15.11 -11.08 20.77
C PHE A 244 -15.05 -12.59 20.99
N GLU A 245 -15.84 -13.08 21.94
CA GLU A 245 -16.00 -14.52 22.20
C GLU A 245 -16.56 -15.25 20.96
N GLU A 246 -17.48 -14.60 20.25
CA GLU A 246 -18.14 -15.07 19.02
C GLU A 246 -17.25 -14.96 17.75
N TYR A 247 -15.96 -14.61 17.88
CA TYR A 247 -15.09 -14.47 16.72
C TYR A 247 -14.85 -15.82 16.03
N PRO A 248 -15.03 -15.95 14.69
CA PRO A 248 -14.84 -17.22 14.00
C PRO A 248 -13.38 -17.70 14.05
N LYS A 249 -13.08 -18.67 14.91
CA LYS A 249 -11.73 -19.18 15.18
C LYS A 249 -11.07 -19.88 13.99
N PHE A 250 -11.85 -20.28 12.99
CA PHE A 250 -11.33 -20.89 11.76
C PHE A 250 -10.73 -19.87 10.79
N ARG A 251 -11.05 -18.57 10.94
CA ARG A 251 -10.49 -17.51 10.08
C ARG A 251 -8.98 -17.47 10.22
N LYS A 252 -8.31 -17.32 9.09
CA LYS A 252 -6.87 -17.08 9.04
C LYS A 252 -6.58 -15.57 9.16
N ILE A 253 -5.32 -15.22 9.28
CA ILE A 253 -4.88 -13.84 9.48
C ILE A 253 -5.01 -13.07 8.17
N LEU A 254 -4.47 -13.62 7.08
CA LEU A 254 -4.26 -12.92 5.81
C LEU A 254 -4.47 -13.80 4.57
N ILE A 255 -3.87 -14.99 4.51
CA ILE A 255 -3.92 -15.92 3.37
C ILE A 255 -4.99 -16.99 3.66
N PRO A 256 -6.05 -17.08 2.85
CA PRO A 256 -7.11 -18.07 3.05
C PRO A 256 -6.54 -19.48 3.24
N PHE A 257 -7.02 -20.19 4.26
CA PHE A 257 -6.66 -21.57 4.62
C PHE A 257 -5.21 -21.82 5.05
N LEU A 258 -4.28 -20.87 4.84
CA LEU A 258 -2.86 -21.03 5.17
C LEU A 258 -2.46 -20.23 6.42
N PHE A 259 -2.59 -18.90 6.38
CA PHE A 259 -1.93 -18.00 7.31
C PHE A 259 -2.81 -16.85 7.75
#